data_AF-A0A219B0N9-F1
#
_entry.id   AF-A0A219B0N9-F1
#
_cell.length_a   1.000
_cell.length_b   1.000
_cell.length_c   1.000
_cell.angle_alpha   90.00
_cell.angle_beta   90.00
_cell.angle_gamma   90.00
#
_symmetry.space_group_name_H-M   'P 1'
#
loop_
_entity.id
_entity.type
_entity.pdbx_description
1 polymer ?
#
loop_
_entity_poly.entity_id
_entity_poly.type
_entity_poly.pdbx_seq_one_letter_code
_entity_poly.pdbx_strand_id
1 'polypeptide(L)'
;MRLTCRAAVAACFALAFVSGPARAAEPSPKLAEVLGTLSPDQRAFIEDDRNLQRFGLTDERLYILFQNRDAEAVSAAVDAMMRTLASAPYQPLEEPQPDGQSLLDPVGDMPAVPLNTQAPGFNYSSVLRPPVLDDIQREPGPFSLKRYMFETGGIPTFGGAPVAIRKEDLVAGEVDVAFVGVPFGNSSGWRDSRNAPEQLRAMHGIAGFDIESGLDPMVQLSVADYGDLSVDRMATELSIDHVRDMIAEMASVDVVPFIVGGDGAVMFPSVAAMADRYGADELTVVQFDAHYDGETGLPHTISDVQAVSRLLEQDLLKGENLVQIGVRGTDIDEYSLGWVRSRGIRFHPMHEIEAKGWASVRSSALAEVASGPGNVFISFDMSVLDPAYGQAAGRPVSMGLTMREVAPMIRELCEVHNVVGLELLDVAPYLDISYASELNANQILRACLVGLAARDKRATS
;
A
#
# COMPACT_ATOMS: atom_id res chain seq x y z
N MET A 1 49.07 34.49 16.58
CA MET A 1 47.68 34.49 17.09
C MET A 1 47.29 33.07 17.43
N ARG A 2 47.41 32.69 18.70
CA ARG A 2 46.89 31.44 19.26
C ARG A 2 45.59 31.79 19.98
N LEU A 3 44.50 31.07 19.73
CA LEU A 3 43.36 31.06 20.63
C LEU A 3 43.01 29.63 21.01
N THR A 4 43.28 29.38 22.28
CA THR A 4 42.80 28.29 23.12
C THR A 4 41.32 28.49 23.46
N CYS A 5 40.53 27.42 23.48
CA CYS A 5 39.51 27.26 24.53
C CYS A 5 39.25 25.78 24.82
N ARG A 6 39.37 25.45 26.10
CA ARG A 6 39.16 24.15 26.73
C ARG A 6 37.71 24.05 27.24
N ALA A 7 37.28 22.80 27.38
CA ALA A 7 36.04 22.32 27.98
C ALA A 7 35.74 22.83 29.40
N ALA A 8 34.44 22.94 29.70
CA ALA A 8 33.81 22.88 31.04
C ALA A 8 32.38 22.31 30.82
N VAL A 9 32.14 21.04 31.13
CA VAL A 9 31.60 20.48 32.40
C VAL A 9 30.10 20.78 32.63
N ALA A 10 29.35 19.68 32.51
CA ALA A 10 28.07 19.28 33.11
C ALA A 10 27.48 20.12 34.26
N ALA A 11 26.16 20.33 34.23
CA ALA A 11 25.20 19.81 35.22
C ALA A 11 23.77 20.36 35.01
N CYS A 12 22.79 19.58 35.48
CA CYS A 12 21.39 19.92 35.76
C CYS A 12 20.41 19.96 34.59
N PHE A 13 19.67 18.86 34.38
CA PHE A 13 18.28 18.73 34.85
C PHE A 13 17.86 17.26 34.76
N ALA A 14 18.01 16.54 35.87
CA ALA A 14 17.26 15.31 36.11
C ALA A 14 15.99 15.73 36.86
N LEU A 15 14.86 15.71 36.18
CA LEU A 15 13.54 15.59 36.78
C LEU A 15 12.82 14.51 36.02
N ALA A 16 12.72 13.35 36.67
CA ALA A 16 11.97 12.20 36.21
C ALA A 16 10.51 12.60 36.01
N PHE A 17 10.02 12.53 34.78
CA PHE A 17 8.60 12.36 34.54
C PHE A 17 8.31 10.87 34.61
N VAL A 18 7.86 10.43 35.78
CA VAL A 18 7.01 9.24 35.87
C VAL A 18 5.66 9.66 35.29
N SER A 19 5.46 9.47 33.98
CA SER A 19 4.15 9.64 33.36
C SER A 19 3.35 8.36 33.59
N GLY A 20 2.54 8.37 34.66
CA GLY A 20 1.31 7.58 34.65
C GLY A 20 0.37 8.07 33.54
N PRO A 21 -0.76 7.40 33.26
CA PRO A 21 -1.71 7.86 32.25
C PRO A 21 -2.09 9.30 32.59
N ALA A 22 -1.92 10.21 31.62
CA ALA A 22 -2.34 11.59 31.76
C ALA A 22 -3.84 11.56 32.11
N ARG A 23 -4.16 11.95 33.33
CA ARG A 23 -5.52 12.16 33.78
C ARG A 23 -6.08 13.27 32.89
N ALA A 24 -7.13 13.01 32.12
CA ALA A 24 -7.83 14.00 31.32
C ALA A 24 -7.98 15.29 32.14
N ALA A 25 -7.50 16.42 31.62
CA ALA A 25 -7.51 17.65 32.40
C ALA A 25 -8.95 18.09 32.62
N GLU A 26 -9.46 18.02 33.85
CA GLU A 26 -10.85 18.42 34.14
C GLU A 26 -11.03 19.93 33.85
N PRO A 27 -12.17 20.34 33.25
CA PRO A 27 -12.43 21.74 32.96
C PRO A 27 -12.46 22.55 34.26
N SER A 28 -11.98 23.80 34.21
CA SER A 28 -12.10 24.69 35.38
C SER A 28 -13.58 24.82 35.81
N PRO A 29 -13.89 25.02 37.10
CA PRO A 29 -15.29 25.13 37.56
C PRO A 29 -16.11 26.17 36.80
N LYS A 30 -15.48 27.28 36.42
CA LYS A 30 -16.09 28.33 35.60
C LYS A 30 -16.39 27.84 34.17
N LEU A 31 -15.46 27.09 33.57
CA LEU A 31 -15.67 26.50 32.25
C LEU A 31 -16.73 25.40 32.31
N ALA A 32 -16.76 24.58 33.35
CA ALA A 32 -17.78 23.54 33.53
C ALA A 32 -19.19 24.13 33.64
N GLU A 33 -19.34 25.28 34.32
CA GLU A 33 -20.60 26.03 34.35
C GLU A 33 -21.00 26.54 32.96
N VAL A 34 -20.05 27.11 32.21
CA VAL A 34 -20.25 27.58 30.83
C VAL A 34 -20.63 26.43 29.89
N LEU A 35 -19.92 25.31 29.92
CA LEU A 35 -20.24 24.11 29.14
C LEU A 35 -21.61 23.52 29.53
N GLY A 36 -22.00 23.67 30.81
CA GLY A 36 -23.32 23.29 31.31
C GLY A 36 -24.48 24.09 30.70
N THR A 37 -24.21 25.26 30.11
CA THR A 37 -25.22 26.09 29.42
C THR A 37 -25.46 25.69 27.97
N LEU A 38 -24.63 24.82 27.40
CA LEU A 38 -24.80 24.32 26.04
C LEU A 38 -26.08 23.49 25.89
N SER A 39 -26.69 23.56 24.71
CA SER A 39 -27.82 22.71 24.35
C SER A 39 -27.43 21.22 24.37
N PRO A 40 -28.39 20.29 24.47
CA PRO A 40 -28.10 18.85 24.39
C PRO A 40 -27.31 18.47 23.13
N ASP A 41 -27.64 19.05 21.98
CA ASP A 41 -26.97 18.76 20.71
C ASP A 41 -25.54 19.30 20.67
N GLN A 42 -25.33 20.53 21.16
CA GLN A 42 -23.98 21.12 21.26
C GLN A 42 -23.09 20.33 22.21
N ARG A 43 -23.67 19.84 23.32
CA ARG A 43 -22.94 19.02 24.29
C ARG A 43 -22.56 17.66 23.69
N ALA A 44 -23.52 16.97 23.08
CA ALA A 44 -23.25 15.71 22.38
C ALA A 44 -22.20 15.88 21.27
N PHE A 45 -22.21 17.03 20.58
CA PHE A 45 -21.24 17.33 19.53
C PHE A 45 -19.80 17.43 20.06
N ILE A 46 -19.59 18.14 21.18
CA ILE A 46 -18.25 18.28 21.77
C ILE A 46 -17.81 17.07 22.59
N GLU A 47 -18.74 16.19 22.98
CA GLU A 47 -18.45 14.91 23.64
C GLU A 47 -18.09 13.78 22.65
N ASP A 48 -18.34 13.96 21.34
CA ASP A 48 -17.88 13.04 20.30
C ASP A 48 -16.46 13.40 19.86
N ASP A 49 -15.48 12.61 20.30
CA ASP A 49 -14.06 12.76 19.97
C ASP A 49 -13.80 12.91 18.47
N ARG A 50 -14.60 12.26 17.61
CA ARG A 50 -14.42 12.34 16.15
C ARG A 50 -14.72 13.75 15.65
N ASN A 51 -15.72 14.42 16.21
CA ASN A 51 -16.02 15.80 15.84
C ASN A 51 -14.87 16.73 16.24
N LEU A 52 -14.31 16.55 17.45
CA LEU A 52 -13.19 17.36 17.92
C LEU A 52 -11.92 17.14 17.08
N GLN A 53 -11.61 15.88 16.73
CA GLN A 53 -10.47 15.54 15.90
C GLN A 53 -10.51 16.21 14.52
N ARG A 54 -11.71 16.40 13.92
CA ARG A 54 -11.87 17.13 12.64
C ARG A 54 -11.37 18.58 12.69
N PHE A 55 -11.31 19.17 13.89
CA PHE A 55 -10.79 20.51 14.13
C PHE A 55 -9.39 20.50 14.78
N GLY A 56 -8.73 19.33 14.86
CA GLY A 56 -7.44 19.17 15.54
C GLY A 56 -7.52 19.43 17.05
N LEU A 57 -8.70 19.23 17.65
CA LEU A 57 -8.95 19.44 19.07
C LEU A 57 -8.93 18.11 19.82
N THR A 58 -8.42 18.17 21.05
CA THR A 58 -8.67 17.21 22.13
C THR A 58 -9.50 17.93 23.19
N ASP A 59 -10.04 17.20 24.17
CA ASP A 59 -10.69 17.80 25.34
C ASP A 59 -9.85 18.92 25.96
N GLU A 60 -8.55 18.70 26.15
CA GLU A 60 -7.65 19.72 26.73
C GLU A 60 -7.53 20.95 25.85
N ARG A 61 -7.39 20.76 24.52
CA ARG A 61 -7.31 21.89 23.58
C ARG A 61 -8.63 22.65 23.51
N LEU A 62 -9.75 21.94 23.57
CA LEU A 62 -11.09 22.52 23.64
C LEU A 62 -11.24 23.36 24.91
N TYR A 63 -10.81 22.84 26.06
CA TYR A 63 -10.86 23.57 27.32
C TYR A 63 -9.97 24.82 27.27
N ILE A 64 -8.77 24.73 26.71
CA ILE A 64 -7.89 25.89 26.50
C ILE A 64 -8.53 26.92 25.57
N LEU A 65 -9.23 26.48 24.52
CA LEU A 65 -9.91 27.35 23.55
C LEU A 65 -11.06 28.13 24.19
N PHE A 66 -11.75 27.53 25.17
CA PHE A 66 -12.97 28.06 25.78
C PHE A 66 -12.78 28.69 27.17
N GLN A 67 -11.68 28.43 27.88
CA GLN A 67 -11.47 28.84 29.29
C GLN A 67 -11.68 30.34 29.59
N ASN A 68 -11.50 31.22 28.60
CA ASN A 68 -11.63 32.67 28.74
C ASN A 68 -12.81 33.28 27.97
N ARG A 69 -13.71 32.43 27.45
CA ARG A 69 -14.92 32.85 26.71
C ARG A 69 -16.14 32.82 27.63
N ASP A 70 -17.13 33.64 27.33
CA ASP A 70 -18.44 33.57 27.98
C ASP A 70 -19.35 32.54 27.30
N ALA A 71 -20.52 32.28 27.89
CA ALA A 71 -21.45 31.27 27.41
C ALA A 71 -21.93 31.52 25.97
N GLU A 72 -22.17 32.78 25.61
CA GLU A 72 -22.61 33.15 24.26
C GLU A 72 -21.51 32.87 23.23
N ALA A 73 -20.26 33.26 23.52
CA ALA A 73 -19.14 33.03 22.62
C ALA A 73 -18.77 31.54 22.49
N VAL A 74 -18.93 30.74 23.55
CA VAL A 74 -18.74 29.28 23.48
C VAL A 74 -19.85 28.64 22.65
N SER A 75 -21.12 28.96 22.90
CA SER A 75 -22.26 28.47 22.10
C SER A 75 -22.08 28.79 20.63
N ALA A 76 -21.76 30.05 20.29
CA ALA A 76 -21.58 30.47 18.90
C ALA A 76 -20.40 29.75 18.21
N ALA A 77 -19.33 29.45 18.95
CA ALA A 77 -18.19 28.69 18.44
C ALA A 77 -18.57 27.22 18.15
N VAL A 78 -19.29 26.57 19.07
CA VAL A 78 -19.79 25.20 18.86
C VAL A 78 -20.77 25.17 17.69
N ASP A 79 -21.69 26.12 17.58
CA ASP A 79 -22.59 26.22 16.43
C ASP A 79 -21.85 26.43 15.11
N ALA A 80 -20.76 27.19 15.12
CA ALA A 80 -19.91 27.37 13.95
C ALA A 80 -19.21 26.06 13.57
N MET A 81 -18.67 25.31 14.54
CA MET A 81 -18.10 23.99 14.29
C MET A 81 -19.13 23.01 13.74
N MET A 82 -20.33 22.97 14.33
CA MET A 82 -21.45 22.14 13.86
C MET A 82 -21.85 22.50 12.42
N ARG A 83 -21.98 23.80 12.09
CA ARG A 83 -22.27 24.26 10.72
C ARG A 83 -21.17 23.86 9.74
N THR A 84 -19.91 24.01 10.13
CA THR A 84 -18.77 23.60 9.29
C THR A 84 -18.80 22.10 9.01
N LEU A 85 -19.07 21.26 10.00
CA LEU A 85 -19.21 19.82 9.76
C LEU A 85 -20.46 19.49 8.94
N ALA A 86 -21.57 20.20 9.13
CA ALA A 86 -22.78 20.02 8.33
C ALA A 86 -22.59 20.44 6.85
N SER A 87 -21.61 21.30 6.55
CA SER A 87 -21.25 21.67 5.17
C SER A 87 -20.28 20.71 4.48
N ALA A 88 -19.70 19.73 5.20
CA ALA A 88 -18.72 18.81 4.62
C ALA A 88 -19.32 17.71 3.72
N PRO A 89 -20.50 17.11 4.02
CA PRO A 89 -21.14 16.14 3.13
C PRO A 89 -21.59 16.78 1.81
N TYR A 90 -21.73 15.95 0.77
CA TYR A 90 -22.32 16.36 -0.50
C TYR A 90 -23.71 17.00 -0.30
N GLN A 91 -23.89 18.21 -0.81
CA GLN A 91 -25.16 18.93 -0.77
C GLN A 91 -25.71 19.08 -2.19
N PRO A 92 -26.69 18.26 -2.61
CA PRO A 92 -27.31 18.43 -3.91
C PRO A 92 -28.07 19.75 -3.91
N LEU A 93 -27.66 20.69 -4.76
CA LEU A 93 -28.41 21.92 -4.97
C LEU A 93 -29.48 21.70 -6.03
N GLU A 94 -30.73 22.06 -5.71
CA GLU A 94 -31.83 22.07 -6.68
C GLU A 94 -31.82 23.33 -7.56
N GLU A 95 -31.27 24.46 -7.06
CA GLU A 95 -31.12 25.73 -7.79
C GLU A 95 -29.78 26.43 -7.44
N PRO A 96 -29.18 27.22 -8.36
CA PRO A 96 -27.96 27.99 -8.09
C PRO A 96 -28.15 29.02 -6.97
N GLN A 97 -27.20 29.15 -6.05
CA GLN A 97 -27.32 30.16 -4.99
C GLN A 97 -27.18 31.59 -5.54
N PRO A 98 -28.08 32.54 -5.19
CA PRO A 98 -28.13 33.88 -5.79
C PRO A 98 -26.92 34.79 -5.46
N ASP A 99 -26.13 34.46 -4.45
CA ASP A 99 -25.08 35.31 -3.90
C ASP A 99 -23.68 35.03 -4.47
N GLY A 100 -23.55 34.03 -5.34
CA GLY A 100 -22.27 33.62 -5.92
C GLY A 100 -21.26 33.09 -4.89
N GLN A 101 -21.69 32.77 -3.67
CA GLN A 101 -20.83 32.25 -2.59
C GLN A 101 -20.88 30.73 -2.44
N SER A 102 -21.83 30.07 -3.11
CA SER A 102 -21.81 28.61 -3.19
C SER A 102 -20.73 28.16 -4.16
N LEU A 103 -19.68 27.52 -3.62
CA LEU A 103 -18.68 26.79 -4.41
C LEU A 103 -19.28 25.62 -5.18
N LEU A 104 -20.49 25.20 -4.81
CA LEU A 104 -21.20 24.07 -5.35
C LEU A 104 -22.40 24.65 -6.12
N ASP A 105 -22.50 24.39 -7.40
CA ASP A 105 -23.62 24.75 -8.27
C ASP A 105 -24.31 23.41 -8.62
N PRO A 106 -25.61 23.32 -8.97
CA PRO A 106 -26.12 22.15 -9.72
C PRO A 106 -25.29 21.79 -10.97
N VAL A 107 -24.43 22.70 -11.45
CA VAL A 107 -23.33 22.47 -12.43
C VAL A 107 -21.97 22.11 -11.79
N GLY A 108 -21.77 22.40 -10.51
CA GLY A 108 -20.48 22.45 -9.82
C GLY A 108 -20.00 21.14 -9.21
N ASP A 109 -20.87 20.37 -8.54
CA ASP A 109 -20.47 19.11 -7.89
C ASP A 109 -21.26 17.93 -8.48
N MET A 110 -20.79 17.43 -9.63
CA MET A 110 -21.25 16.15 -10.14
C MET A 110 -20.59 15.00 -9.35
N PRO A 111 -21.30 13.91 -9.03
CA PRO A 111 -20.70 12.75 -8.34
C PRO A 111 -19.55 12.12 -9.14
N ALA A 112 -19.57 12.32 -10.46
CA ALA A 112 -18.46 12.00 -11.37
C ALA A 112 -18.49 12.97 -12.56
N VAL A 113 -17.31 13.35 -13.06
CA VAL A 113 -17.21 14.07 -14.34
C VAL A 113 -17.58 13.08 -15.46
N PRO A 114 -18.61 13.36 -16.28
CA PRO A 114 -19.02 12.42 -17.31
C PRO A 114 -17.93 12.29 -18.38
N LEU A 115 -17.48 11.05 -18.62
CA LEU A 115 -16.53 10.77 -19.68
C LEU A 115 -17.23 10.74 -21.05
N ASN A 116 -16.52 11.18 -22.09
CA ASN A 116 -17.02 11.13 -23.46
C ASN A 116 -16.93 9.70 -24.02
N THR A 117 -17.96 8.88 -23.76
CA THR A 117 -18.06 7.48 -24.22
C THR A 117 -18.17 7.32 -25.74
N GLN A 118 -18.39 8.41 -26.49
CA GLN A 118 -18.38 8.41 -27.96
C GLN A 118 -16.99 8.72 -28.54
N ALA A 119 -16.01 9.05 -27.69
CA ALA A 119 -14.65 9.27 -28.15
C ALA A 119 -14.06 7.98 -28.75
N PRO A 120 -13.47 8.01 -29.96
CA PRO A 120 -12.90 6.82 -30.60
C PRO A 120 -11.82 6.12 -29.76
N GLY A 121 -11.17 6.85 -28.86
CA GLY A 121 -10.14 6.33 -27.97
C GLY A 121 -10.62 6.01 -26.56
N PHE A 122 -11.92 5.91 -26.27
CA PHE A 122 -12.42 5.75 -24.89
C PHE A 122 -11.74 4.59 -24.11
N ASN A 123 -11.47 3.47 -24.78
CA ASN A 123 -10.84 2.28 -24.19
C ASN A 123 -9.41 2.02 -24.69
N TYR A 124 -8.67 3.06 -25.12
CA TYR A 124 -7.39 2.84 -25.81
C TYR A 124 -6.35 2.06 -25.00
N SER A 125 -6.38 2.15 -23.66
CA SER A 125 -5.47 1.45 -22.75
C SER A 125 -5.77 -0.04 -22.64
N SER A 126 -7.04 -0.46 -22.70
CA SER A 126 -7.44 -1.86 -22.52
C SER A 126 -7.54 -2.67 -23.82
N VAL A 127 -7.44 -2.02 -24.98
CA VAL A 127 -7.52 -2.70 -26.28
C VAL A 127 -6.20 -3.36 -26.63
N LEU A 128 -6.18 -4.70 -26.57
CA LEU A 128 -5.03 -5.50 -26.95
C LEU A 128 -4.80 -5.47 -28.47
N ARG A 129 -3.53 -5.44 -28.87
CA ARG A 129 -3.14 -5.62 -30.28
C ARG A 129 -3.60 -7.01 -30.77
N PRO A 130 -4.07 -7.16 -32.01
CA PRO A 130 -4.45 -8.47 -32.55
C PRO A 130 -3.29 -9.48 -32.61
N PRO A 131 -3.47 -10.74 -32.18
CA PRO A 131 -2.42 -11.77 -32.21
C PRO A 131 -1.84 -12.06 -33.60
N VAL A 132 -2.62 -11.91 -34.68
CA VAL A 132 -2.15 -12.14 -36.07
C VAL A 132 -0.94 -11.28 -36.46
N LEU A 133 -0.71 -10.17 -35.77
CA LEU A 133 0.45 -9.31 -36.01
C LEU A 133 1.74 -9.87 -35.39
N ASP A 134 1.62 -10.83 -34.47
CA ASP A 134 2.73 -11.54 -33.83
C ASP A 134 3.18 -12.74 -34.66
N ASP A 135 2.25 -13.47 -35.28
CA ASP A 135 2.51 -14.68 -36.08
C ASP A 135 3.51 -14.44 -37.23
N ILE A 136 3.58 -13.21 -37.75
CA ILE A 136 4.52 -12.84 -38.82
C ILE A 136 5.93 -12.55 -38.27
N GLN A 137 6.01 -12.15 -37.00
CA GLN A 137 7.23 -11.65 -36.37
C GLN A 137 7.95 -12.74 -35.58
N ARG A 138 7.22 -13.67 -34.94
CA ARG A 138 7.78 -14.69 -34.06
C ARG A 138 6.78 -15.83 -33.78
N GLU A 139 7.33 -16.95 -33.32
CA GLU A 139 6.55 -18.04 -32.72
C GLU A 139 6.21 -17.75 -31.25
N PRO A 140 5.20 -18.42 -30.66
CA PRO A 140 4.92 -18.36 -29.23
C PRO A 140 6.12 -18.82 -28.39
N GLY A 141 6.38 -18.10 -27.31
CA GLY A 141 7.42 -18.38 -26.33
C GLY A 141 8.21 -17.13 -25.93
N PRO A 142 8.89 -17.14 -24.75
CA PRO A 142 9.72 -16.02 -24.34
C PRO A 142 10.89 -15.86 -25.29
N PHE A 143 11.19 -14.62 -25.67
CA PHE A 143 12.29 -14.33 -26.58
C PHE A 143 13.26 -13.32 -26.00
N SER A 144 14.53 -13.51 -26.33
CA SER A 144 15.61 -12.68 -25.84
C SER A 144 15.69 -11.36 -26.62
N LEU A 145 15.68 -10.24 -25.90
CA LEU A 145 16.04 -8.93 -26.48
C LEU A 145 17.55 -8.72 -26.54
N LYS A 146 18.34 -9.72 -26.14
CA LYS A 146 19.77 -9.58 -25.96
C LYS A 146 20.52 -9.58 -27.28
N ARG A 147 21.43 -8.61 -27.46
CA ARG A 147 22.32 -8.57 -28.64
C ARG A 147 23.72 -9.10 -28.37
N TYR A 148 24.25 -8.85 -27.18
CA TYR A 148 25.63 -9.16 -26.82
C TYR A 148 25.71 -10.34 -25.85
N MET A 149 26.86 -11.03 -25.86
CA MET A 149 27.10 -12.22 -25.02
C MET A 149 27.08 -11.91 -23.51
N PHE A 150 27.54 -10.71 -23.11
CA PHE A 150 27.50 -10.25 -21.73
C PHE A 150 26.80 -8.90 -21.68
N GLU A 151 25.56 -8.89 -21.19
CA GLU A 151 24.78 -7.65 -21.12
C GLU A 151 24.98 -6.92 -19.81
N THR A 152 25.91 -5.99 -19.85
CA THR A 152 25.89 -4.81 -18.97
C THR A 152 25.25 -3.60 -19.67
N GLY A 153 24.78 -3.75 -20.92
CA GLY A 153 24.00 -2.77 -21.68
C GLY A 153 23.09 -3.46 -22.72
N GLY A 154 21.83 -3.04 -22.80
CA GLY A 154 20.77 -3.69 -23.59
C GLY A 154 19.40 -3.05 -23.30
N ILE A 155 18.31 -3.61 -23.85
CA ILE A 155 16.94 -3.21 -23.46
C ILE A 155 16.68 -3.83 -22.08
N PRO A 156 16.45 -3.04 -21.02
CA PRO A 156 16.32 -3.56 -19.67
C PRO A 156 15.02 -4.33 -19.48
N THR A 157 15.13 -5.51 -18.88
CA THR A 157 14.02 -6.35 -18.41
C THR A 157 14.28 -6.78 -16.97
N PHE A 158 13.24 -7.17 -16.23
CA PHE A 158 13.40 -7.61 -14.84
C PHE A 158 14.38 -8.78 -14.75
N GLY A 159 15.47 -8.59 -14.00
CA GLY A 159 16.54 -9.58 -13.86
C GLY A 159 17.24 -9.97 -15.17
N GLY A 160 17.02 -9.23 -16.27
CA GLY A 160 17.49 -9.60 -17.60
C GLY A 160 16.78 -10.83 -18.18
N ALA A 161 15.54 -11.11 -17.77
CA ALA A 161 14.70 -12.20 -18.28
C ALA A 161 14.33 -12.00 -19.77
N PRO A 162 14.07 -13.07 -20.53
CA PRO A 162 13.43 -12.98 -21.85
C PRO A 162 12.02 -12.37 -21.72
N VAL A 163 11.54 -11.78 -22.81
CA VAL A 163 10.22 -11.13 -22.86
C VAL A 163 9.15 -12.11 -23.33
N ALA A 164 8.01 -12.10 -22.65
CA ALA A 164 6.76 -12.68 -23.10
C ALA A 164 5.75 -11.54 -23.34
N ILE A 165 4.89 -11.65 -24.35
CA ILE A 165 3.91 -10.60 -24.71
C ILE A 165 2.47 -11.13 -24.59
N ARG A 166 2.30 -12.46 -24.65
CA ARG A 166 1.01 -13.15 -24.62
C ARG A 166 1.03 -14.31 -23.64
N LYS A 167 -0.14 -14.70 -23.14
CA LYS A 167 -0.27 -15.90 -22.30
C LYS A 167 0.26 -17.15 -23.01
N GLU A 168 0.11 -17.24 -24.32
CA GLU A 168 0.63 -18.35 -25.12
C GLU A 168 2.16 -18.43 -25.06
N ASP A 169 2.85 -17.31 -24.83
CA ASP A 169 4.29 -17.31 -24.62
C ASP A 169 4.66 -17.90 -23.27
N LEU A 170 3.88 -17.59 -22.23
CA LEU A 170 4.09 -18.15 -20.89
C LEU A 170 3.91 -19.67 -20.91
N VAL A 171 2.87 -20.14 -21.60
CA VAL A 171 2.61 -21.58 -21.78
C VAL A 171 3.71 -22.25 -22.60
N ALA A 172 4.06 -21.68 -23.75
CA ALA A 172 5.07 -22.27 -24.64
C ALA A 172 6.48 -22.27 -24.02
N GLY A 173 6.77 -21.32 -23.14
CA GLY A 173 8.02 -21.23 -22.39
C GLY A 173 8.07 -22.03 -21.10
N GLU A 174 6.98 -22.71 -20.73
CA GLU A 174 6.81 -23.38 -19.43
C GLU A 174 7.26 -22.45 -18.28
N VAL A 175 6.78 -21.20 -18.31
CA VAL A 175 7.26 -20.14 -17.41
C VAL A 175 6.74 -20.38 -15.99
N ASP A 176 7.65 -20.43 -15.02
CA ASP A 176 7.35 -20.58 -13.59
C ASP A 176 6.98 -19.22 -12.96
N VAL A 177 7.71 -18.16 -13.33
CA VAL A 177 7.54 -16.80 -12.79
C VAL A 177 7.49 -15.78 -13.92
N ALA A 178 6.45 -14.94 -13.92
CA ALA A 178 6.32 -13.84 -14.87
C ALA A 178 6.27 -12.50 -14.14
N PHE A 179 7.27 -11.66 -14.38
CA PHE A 179 7.24 -10.27 -13.94
C PHE A 179 6.28 -9.46 -14.80
N VAL A 180 5.53 -8.55 -14.21
CA VAL A 180 4.70 -7.61 -14.94
C VAL A 180 4.72 -6.25 -14.23
N GLY A 181 4.87 -5.17 -14.99
CA GLY A 181 4.81 -3.82 -14.44
C GLY A 181 3.40 -3.25 -14.46
N VAL A 182 3.04 -2.50 -13.41
CA VAL A 182 1.78 -1.74 -13.35
C VAL A 182 2.12 -0.27 -13.09
N PRO A 183 2.28 0.57 -14.13
CA PRO A 183 2.71 1.96 -13.99
C PRO A 183 1.57 2.89 -13.56
N PHE A 184 1.00 2.65 -12.37
CA PHE A 184 -0.21 3.28 -11.85
C PHE A 184 0.05 4.14 -10.60
N GLY A 185 -0.25 5.44 -10.59
CA GLY A 185 0.01 6.30 -9.42
C GLY A 185 -1.09 7.33 -9.16
N ASN A 186 -2.31 7.03 -9.62
CA ASN A 186 -3.38 8.02 -9.69
C ASN A 186 -4.21 8.11 -8.40
N SER A 187 -4.04 7.16 -7.48
CA SER A 187 -4.98 6.97 -6.38
C SER A 187 -4.47 7.54 -5.06
N SER A 188 -3.14 7.63 -4.90
CA SER A 188 -2.51 8.14 -3.67
C SER A 188 -2.62 9.66 -3.51
N GLY A 189 -2.54 10.41 -4.61
CA GLY A 189 -2.51 11.88 -4.57
C GLY A 189 -1.28 12.49 -3.89
N TRP A 190 -0.29 11.67 -3.48
CA TRP A 190 0.92 12.13 -2.79
C TRP A 190 2.19 12.02 -3.65
N ARG A 191 3.00 10.96 -3.46
CA ARG A 191 4.29 10.76 -4.15
C ARG A 191 4.13 9.72 -5.24
N ASP A 192 4.55 10.06 -6.45
CA ASP A 192 4.28 9.28 -7.66
C ASP A 192 5.15 8.00 -7.77
N SER A 193 4.51 6.84 -7.73
CA SER A 193 5.10 5.51 -7.86
C SER A 193 4.99 4.89 -9.26
N ARG A 194 4.38 5.59 -10.24
CA ARG A 194 4.09 5.03 -11.57
C ARG A 194 5.34 4.61 -12.36
N ASN A 195 6.50 5.19 -12.05
CA ASN A 195 7.75 4.95 -12.77
C ASN A 195 8.57 3.81 -12.18
N ALA A 196 8.08 3.15 -11.11
CA ALA A 196 8.75 2.00 -10.50
C ALA A 196 9.07 0.89 -11.50
N PRO A 197 8.14 0.44 -12.39
CA PRO A 197 8.43 -0.70 -13.24
C PRO A 197 9.62 -0.46 -14.18
N GLU A 198 9.67 0.72 -14.79
CA GLU A 198 10.76 1.10 -15.70
C GLU A 198 12.09 1.19 -14.94
N GLN A 199 12.11 1.87 -13.78
CA GLN A 199 13.34 2.05 -13.03
C GLN A 199 13.88 0.72 -12.49
N LEU A 200 13.01 -0.15 -11.95
CA LEU A 200 13.43 -1.41 -11.34
C LEU A 200 13.95 -2.42 -12.38
N ARG A 201 13.44 -2.41 -13.62
CA ARG A 201 14.04 -3.16 -14.76
C ARG A 201 15.46 -2.72 -15.06
N ALA A 202 15.73 -1.41 -14.97
CA ALA A 202 17.04 -0.85 -15.27
C ALA A 202 18.06 -1.07 -14.13
N MET A 203 17.60 -1.50 -12.95
CA MET A 203 18.45 -1.70 -11.77
C MET A 203 18.89 -3.15 -11.60
N HIS A 204 20.02 -3.33 -10.92
CA HIS A 204 20.56 -4.63 -10.58
C HIS A 204 19.89 -5.22 -9.32
N GLY A 205 20.23 -6.47 -8.99
CA GLY A 205 19.88 -7.07 -7.70
C GLY A 205 18.76 -8.11 -7.72
N ILE A 206 18.11 -8.36 -8.87
CA ILE A 206 17.11 -9.45 -9.00
C ILE A 206 17.78 -10.79 -9.29
N ALA A 207 18.68 -10.82 -10.27
CA ALA A 207 19.29 -12.05 -10.81
C ALA A 207 20.68 -12.35 -10.23
N GLY A 208 21.11 -13.61 -10.38
CA GLY A 208 22.46 -14.07 -10.08
C GLY A 208 22.57 -14.97 -8.86
N PHE A 209 23.72 -15.64 -8.75
CA PHE A 209 24.01 -16.63 -7.71
C PHE A 209 23.84 -16.08 -6.30
N ASP A 210 23.01 -16.77 -5.50
CA ASP A 210 22.79 -16.51 -4.10
C ASP A 210 23.73 -17.36 -3.24
N ILE A 211 24.62 -16.68 -2.52
CA ILE A 211 25.64 -17.33 -1.68
C ILE A 211 25.02 -18.13 -0.54
N GLU A 212 23.89 -17.67 0.00
CA GLU A 212 23.26 -18.28 1.18
C GLU A 212 22.56 -19.60 0.86
N SER A 213 21.77 -19.63 -0.21
CA SER A 213 21.10 -20.85 -0.70
C SER A 213 21.99 -21.72 -1.60
N GLY A 214 23.02 -21.13 -2.21
CA GLY A 214 23.86 -21.79 -3.20
C GLY A 214 23.15 -22.01 -4.55
N LEU A 215 22.12 -21.21 -4.86
CA LEU A 215 21.29 -21.32 -6.07
C LEU A 215 21.38 -20.05 -6.89
N ASP A 216 21.24 -20.17 -8.20
CA ASP A 216 20.87 -19.04 -9.06
C ASP A 216 19.40 -19.23 -9.48
N PRO A 217 18.46 -18.39 -8.99
CA PRO A 217 17.04 -18.59 -9.27
C PRO A 217 16.71 -18.48 -10.76
N MET A 218 17.48 -17.68 -11.53
CA MET A 218 17.27 -17.51 -12.97
C MET A 218 17.78 -18.70 -13.79
N VAL A 219 18.54 -19.61 -13.17
CA VAL A 219 18.97 -20.88 -13.76
C VAL A 219 18.02 -22.01 -13.37
N GLN A 220 17.46 -21.95 -12.16
CA GLN A 220 16.58 -22.98 -11.64
C GLN A 220 15.13 -22.84 -12.16
N LEU A 221 14.66 -21.61 -12.33
CA LEU A 221 13.29 -21.29 -12.76
C LEU A 221 13.27 -20.75 -14.18
N SER A 222 12.21 -21.08 -14.93
CA SER A 222 11.84 -20.39 -16.17
C SER A 222 11.18 -19.06 -15.82
N VAL A 223 11.84 -17.94 -16.14
CA VAL A 223 11.40 -16.60 -15.78
C VAL A 223 11.22 -15.74 -17.03
N ALA A 224 10.12 -14.98 -17.09
CA ALA A 224 9.86 -14.04 -18.18
C ALA A 224 9.48 -12.64 -17.65
N ASP A 225 9.76 -11.61 -18.45
CA ASP A 225 9.21 -10.26 -18.29
C ASP A 225 8.01 -10.11 -19.23
N TYR A 226 6.83 -9.92 -18.67
CA TYR A 226 5.55 -9.81 -19.37
C TYR A 226 5.21 -8.36 -19.78
N GLY A 227 6.19 -7.46 -19.70
CA GLY A 227 6.00 -6.05 -20.03
C GLY A 227 5.17 -5.32 -18.97
N ASP A 228 4.49 -4.25 -19.41
CA ASP A 228 3.64 -3.45 -18.53
C ASP A 228 2.17 -3.59 -18.91
N LEU A 229 1.30 -3.67 -17.91
CA LEU A 229 -0.14 -3.52 -18.09
C LEU A 229 -0.45 -2.06 -18.34
N SER A 230 -1.21 -1.77 -19.40
CA SER A 230 -1.58 -0.40 -19.71
C SER A 230 -2.56 0.13 -18.67
N VAL A 231 -2.48 1.41 -18.33
CA VAL A 231 -3.40 2.06 -17.41
C VAL A 231 -3.85 3.40 -17.99
N ASP A 232 -5.07 3.81 -17.63
CA ASP A 232 -5.51 5.17 -17.85
C ASP A 232 -4.88 6.07 -16.77
N ARG A 233 -4.18 7.12 -17.19
CA ARG A 233 -3.43 8.01 -16.30
C ARG A 233 -4.28 9.12 -15.68
N MET A 234 -5.58 9.14 -15.99
CA MET A 234 -6.54 10.14 -15.53
C MET A 234 -7.76 9.52 -14.86
N ALA A 235 -7.99 8.22 -15.04
CA ALA A 235 -9.13 7.49 -14.50
C ALA A 235 -8.69 6.17 -13.82
N THR A 236 -8.77 6.14 -12.50
CA THR A 236 -8.49 4.93 -11.70
C THR A 236 -9.45 3.80 -12.09
N GLU A 237 -10.73 4.12 -12.17
CA GLU A 237 -11.82 3.20 -12.49
C GLU A 237 -11.69 2.52 -13.86
N LEU A 238 -11.07 3.18 -14.85
CA LEU A 238 -10.83 2.59 -16.17
C LEU A 238 -9.62 1.64 -16.19
N SER A 239 -8.77 1.70 -15.16
CA SER A 239 -7.54 0.92 -15.09
C SER A 239 -7.72 -0.39 -14.32
N ILE A 240 -8.46 -0.35 -13.21
CA ILE A 240 -8.49 -1.41 -12.21
C ILE A 240 -9.04 -2.73 -12.75
N ASP A 241 -10.17 -2.68 -13.46
CA ASP A 241 -10.78 -3.89 -14.03
C ASP A 241 -9.87 -4.51 -15.10
N HIS A 242 -9.24 -3.68 -15.94
CA HIS A 242 -8.29 -4.17 -16.95
C HIS A 242 -7.05 -4.80 -16.30
N VAL A 243 -6.49 -4.19 -15.25
CA VAL A 243 -5.35 -4.75 -14.52
C VAL A 243 -5.72 -6.10 -13.89
N ARG A 244 -6.89 -6.20 -13.25
CA ARG A 244 -7.43 -7.47 -12.70
C ARG A 244 -7.53 -8.54 -13.78
N ASP A 245 -8.14 -8.22 -14.92
CA ASP A 245 -8.33 -9.16 -16.04
C ASP A 245 -7.00 -9.68 -16.57
N MET A 246 -6.00 -8.82 -16.72
CA MET A 246 -4.68 -9.20 -17.22
C MET A 246 -3.88 -10.03 -16.21
N ILE A 247 -3.95 -9.71 -14.91
CA ILE A 247 -3.33 -10.53 -13.86
C ILE A 247 -4.03 -11.90 -13.78
N ALA A 248 -5.36 -11.94 -13.91
CA ALA A 248 -6.12 -13.19 -13.96
C ALA A 248 -5.77 -14.03 -15.18
N GLU A 249 -5.54 -13.40 -16.35
CA GLU A 249 -5.05 -14.09 -17.54
C GLU A 249 -3.69 -14.75 -17.28
N MET A 250 -2.75 -14.04 -16.67
CA MET A 250 -1.45 -14.61 -16.30
C MET A 250 -1.62 -15.80 -15.36
N ALA A 251 -2.33 -15.62 -14.24
CA ALA A 251 -2.53 -16.69 -13.25
C ALA A 251 -3.34 -17.90 -13.78
N SER A 252 -4.08 -17.73 -14.88
CA SER A 252 -4.83 -18.83 -15.50
C SER A 252 -3.96 -19.93 -16.12
N VAL A 253 -2.68 -19.65 -16.37
CA VAL A 253 -1.71 -20.60 -16.94
C VAL A 253 -0.68 -21.09 -15.93
N ASP A 254 -1.04 -21.06 -14.64
CA ASP A 254 -0.26 -21.58 -13.50
C ASP A 254 1.14 -20.98 -13.31
N VAL A 255 1.40 -19.81 -13.90
CA VAL A 255 2.58 -18.98 -13.60
C VAL A 255 2.38 -18.22 -12.29
N VAL A 256 3.47 -17.96 -11.57
CA VAL A 256 3.47 -17.04 -10.41
C VAL A 256 3.71 -15.61 -10.89
N PRO A 257 2.70 -14.71 -10.86
CA PRO A 257 2.89 -13.31 -11.23
C PRO A 257 3.71 -12.56 -10.18
N PHE A 258 4.72 -11.83 -10.65
CA PHE A 258 5.48 -10.85 -9.89
C PHE A 258 5.06 -9.46 -10.37
N ILE A 259 4.12 -8.85 -9.67
CA ILE A 259 3.52 -7.57 -10.03
C ILE A 259 4.37 -6.45 -9.44
N VAL A 260 4.90 -5.58 -10.29
CA VAL A 260 5.84 -4.55 -9.87
C VAL A 260 5.25 -3.17 -10.14
N GLY A 261 5.20 -2.37 -9.08
CA GLY A 261 4.94 -0.95 -9.16
C GLY A 261 3.49 -0.55 -9.02
N GLY A 262 3.36 0.77 -9.09
CA GLY A 262 2.15 1.49 -8.81
C GLY A 262 1.93 1.74 -7.32
N ASP A 263 0.91 2.54 -6.99
CA ASP A 263 0.52 2.85 -5.61
C ASP A 263 -0.29 1.69 -4.98
N GLY A 264 -0.57 1.80 -3.68
CA GLY A 264 -1.25 0.77 -2.90
C GLY A 264 -2.60 0.31 -3.45
N ALA A 265 -3.27 1.09 -4.32
CA ALA A 265 -4.54 0.66 -4.90
C ALA A 265 -4.40 -0.54 -5.86
N VAL A 266 -3.20 -0.82 -6.38
CA VAL A 266 -2.93 -1.99 -7.22
C VAL A 266 -3.14 -3.31 -6.45
N MET A 267 -3.03 -3.30 -5.11
CA MET A 267 -3.34 -4.47 -4.29
C MET A 267 -4.77 -4.98 -4.53
N PHE A 268 -5.75 -4.08 -4.73
CA PHE A 268 -7.13 -4.48 -4.97
C PHE A 268 -7.29 -5.38 -6.21
N PRO A 269 -6.93 -4.95 -7.45
CA PRO A 269 -7.03 -5.83 -8.62
C PRO A 269 -6.10 -7.05 -8.56
N SER A 270 -4.91 -6.94 -7.96
CA SER A 270 -3.99 -8.09 -7.82
C SER A 270 -4.58 -9.22 -6.97
N VAL A 271 -5.04 -8.90 -5.76
CA VAL A 271 -5.63 -9.89 -4.85
C VAL A 271 -6.97 -10.38 -5.40
N ALA A 272 -7.77 -9.49 -6.00
CA ALA A 272 -9.03 -9.88 -6.64
C ALA A 272 -8.81 -10.91 -7.76
N ALA A 273 -7.79 -10.74 -8.60
CA ALA A 273 -7.45 -11.70 -9.65
C ALA A 273 -7.04 -13.06 -9.08
N MET A 274 -6.31 -13.09 -7.96
CA MET A 274 -5.99 -14.35 -7.27
C MET A 274 -7.24 -15.00 -6.68
N ALA A 275 -8.14 -14.20 -6.10
CA ALA A 275 -9.41 -14.68 -5.56
C ALA A 275 -10.31 -15.26 -6.66
N ASP A 276 -10.33 -14.67 -7.87
CA ASP A 276 -11.07 -15.20 -9.02
C ASP A 276 -10.55 -16.58 -9.45
N ARG A 277 -9.23 -16.77 -9.38
CA ARG A 277 -8.56 -18.01 -9.81
C ARG A 277 -8.63 -19.13 -8.78
N TYR A 278 -8.47 -18.81 -7.50
CA TYR A 278 -8.31 -19.80 -6.43
C TYR A 278 -9.51 -19.88 -5.48
N GLY A 279 -10.33 -18.83 -5.42
CA GLY A 279 -11.39 -18.65 -4.44
C GLY A 279 -10.90 -17.89 -3.20
N ALA A 280 -11.71 -16.96 -2.69
CA ALA A 280 -11.37 -16.12 -1.54
C ALA A 280 -11.14 -16.92 -0.24
N ASP A 281 -11.81 -18.07 -0.09
CA ASP A 281 -11.67 -18.95 1.09
C ASP A 281 -10.38 -19.80 1.03
N GLU A 282 -9.74 -19.89 -0.13
CA GLU A 282 -8.53 -20.68 -0.38
C GLU A 282 -7.26 -19.81 -0.47
N LEU A 283 -7.40 -18.50 -0.23
CA LEU A 283 -6.34 -17.51 -0.37
C LEU A 283 -5.96 -16.91 0.99
N THR A 284 -4.67 -16.97 1.32
CA THR A 284 -4.01 -16.24 2.40
C THR A 284 -3.26 -15.05 1.81
N VAL A 285 -3.44 -13.86 2.37
CA VAL A 285 -2.68 -12.66 1.99
C VAL A 285 -1.74 -12.26 3.11
N VAL A 286 -0.46 -12.08 2.80
CA VAL A 286 0.53 -11.51 3.72
C VAL A 286 0.85 -10.11 3.23
N GLN A 287 0.40 -9.11 3.97
CA GLN A 287 0.62 -7.70 3.66
C GLN A 287 1.72 -7.14 4.57
N PHE A 288 2.81 -6.70 3.96
CA PHE A 288 3.85 -5.91 4.62
C PHE A 288 3.62 -4.44 4.29
N ASP A 289 3.20 -3.65 5.28
CA ASP A 289 2.80 -2.26 5.06
C ASP A 289 2.94 -1.42 6.33
N ALA A 290 3.18 -0.12 6.18
CA ALA A 290 3.05 0.83 7.28
C ALA A 290 1.58 1.19 7.58
N HIS A 291 0.67 0.99 6.64
CA HIS A 291 -0.74 1.36 6.71
C HIS A 291 -1.61 0.11 6.75
N TYR A 292 -2.86 0.24 7.21
CA TYR A 292 -3.79 -0.88 7.33
C TYR A 292 -4.75 -0.99 6.12
N ASP A 293 -4.77 0.02 5.25
CA ASP A 293 -5.57 0.18 4.01
C ASP A 293 -7.04 -0.22 4.10
N GLY A 294 -7.59 -0.07 5.31
CA GLY A 294 -8.96 -0.41 5.64
C GLY A 294 -9.87 0.81 5.75
N GLU A 295 -9.49 1.98 5.21
CA GLU A 295 -10.33 3.16 5.29
C GLU A 295 -11.67 2.92 4.57
N THR A 296 -12.76 3.40 5.17
CA THR A 296 -14.13 3.21 4.68
C THR A 296 -14.86 4.54 4.63
N GLY A 297 -15.85 4.66 3.74
CA GLY A 297 -16.68 5.86 3.64
C GLY A 297 -15.99 7.10 3.05
N LEU A 298 -14.86 6.92 2.36
CA LEU A 298 -14.25 7.99 1.58
C LEU A 298 -15.06 8.27 0.29
N PRO A 299 -14.93 9.48 -0.30
CA PRO A 299 -15.59 9.81 -1.56
C PRO A 299 -15.07 9.00 -2.75
N HIS A 300 -13.77 8.74 -2.78
CA HIS A 300 -13.19 7.77 -3.69
C HIS A 300 -13.43 6.38 -3.12
N THR A 301 -13.65 5.40 -4.01
CA THR A 301 -13.85 4.00 -3.60
C THR A 301 -12.69 3.11 -4.01
N ILE A 302 -11.70 3.66 -4.71
CA ILE A 302 -10.47 2.95 -5.06
C ILE A 302 -9.34 3.93 -4.83
N SER A 303 -8.60 3.68 -3.75
CA SER A 303 -7.40 4.43 -3.38
C SER A 303 -6.42 3.54 -2.64
N ASP A 304 -5.19 4.03 -2.51
CA ASP A 304 -4.11 3.40 -1.77
C ASP A 304 -4.49 3.10 -0.30
N VAL A 305 -5.36 3.90 0.32
CA VAL A 305 -5.87 3.67 1.69
C VAL A 305 -7.07 2.72 1.81
N GLN A 306 -7.60 2.17 0.71
CA GLN A 306 -8.87 1.39 0.72
C GLN A 306 -8.77 -0.01 0.14
N ALA A 307 -7.60 -0.47 -0.31
CA ALA A 307 -7.49 -1.76 -0.98
C ALA A 307 -8.04 -2.92 -0.11
N VAL A 308 -7.68 -2.96 1.18
CA VAL A 308 -8.13 -4.00 2.11
C VAL A 308 -9.62 -3.89 2.38
N SER A 309 -10.13 -2.69 2.69
CA SER A 309 -11.58 -2.53 2.95
C SER A 309 -12.41 -2.98 1.73
N ARG A 310 -11.97 -2.66 0.52
CA ARG A 310 -12.66 -3.05 -0.73
C ARG A 310 -12.62 -4.54 -1.00
N LEU A 311 -11.49 -5.21 -0.73
CA LEU A 311 -11.39 -6.67 -0.84
C LEU A 311 -12.34 -7.37 0.14
N LEU A 312 -12.43 -6.89 1.39
CA LEU A 312 -13.33 -7.47 2.39
C LEU A 312 -14.80 -7.18 2.10
N GLU A 313 -15.14 -5.97 1.64
CA GLU A 313 -16.51 -5.58 1.28
C GLU A 313 -17.07 -6.35 0.08
N GLN A 314 -16.21 -6.76 -0.86
CA GLN A 314 -16.57 -7.53 -2.04
C GLN A 314 -16.44 -9.05 -1.85
N ASP A 315 -16.17 -9.52 -0.62
CA ASP A 315 -15.95 -10.94 -0.31
C ASP A 315 -14.82 -11.59 -1.13
N LEU A 316 -13.84 -10.80 -1.59
CA LEU A 316 -12.68 -11.26 -2.34
C LEU A 316 -11.51 -11.67 -1.43
N LEU A 317 -11.59 -11.33 -0.14
CA LEU A 317 -10.66 -11.76 0.90
C LEU A 317 -11.44 -11.94 2.20
N LYS A 318 -11.10 -12.96 2.99
CA LYS A 318 -11.58 -13.10 4.37
C LYS A 318 -10.58 -12.47 5.32
N GLY A 319 -11.04 -11.66 6.27
CA GLY A 319 -10.14 -10.96 7.18
C GLY A 319 -9.26 -11.91 8.00
N GLU A 320 -9.77 -13.06 8.41
CA GLU A 320 -8.99 -14.11 9.11
C GLU A 320 -7.88 -14.76 8.27
N ASN A 321 -7.89 -14.54 6.96
CA ASN A 321 -6.86 -14.98 6.01
C ASN A 321 -5.89 -13.85 5.63
N LEU A 322 -6.03 -12.66 6.21
CA LEU A 322 -5.12 -11.53 6.04
C LEU A 322 -4.18 -11.42 7.25
N VAL A 323 -2.87 -11.47 6.97
CA VAL A 323 -1.79 -11.21 7.94
C VAL A 323 -1.13 -9.88 7.60
N GLN A 324 -1.35 -8.85 8.42
CA GLN A 324 -0.76 -7.53 8.27
C GLN A 324 0.45 -7.37 9.20
N ILE A 325 1.56 -6.87 8.66
CA ILE A 325 2.84 -6.74 9.38
C ILE A 325 3.42 -5.35 9.13
N GLY A 326 3.74 -4.62 10.21
CA GLY A 326 4.50 -3.36 10.17
C GLY A 326 3.65 -2.08 10.28
N VAL A 327 2.34 -2.22 10.51
CA VAL A 327 1.43 -1.08 10.60
C VAL A 327 1.80 -0.14 11.74
N ARG A 328 1.83 1.16 11.46
CA ARG A 328 2.23 2.25 12.36
C ARG A 328 1.78 3.62 11.83
N GLY A 329 2.06 4.68 12.59
CA GLY A 329 1.79 6.06 12.17
C GLY A 329 0.43 6.56 12.63
N THR A 330 -0.04 7.65 12.01
CA THR A 330 -1.22 8.41 12.45
C THR A 330 -2.52 7.93 11.85
N ASP A 331 -2.47 7.03 10.88
CA ASP A 331 -3.63 6.66 10.06
C ASP A 331 -4.51 5.60 10.74
N ILE A 332 -4.06 5.10 11.91
CA ILE A 332 -4.79 4.13 12.72
C ILE A 332 -5.18 4.75 14.07
N ASP A 333 -6.47 4.71 14.39
CA ASP A 333 -7.05 5.15 15.65
C ASP A 333 -7.82 4.02 16.36
N GLU A 334 -8.51 4.32 17.45
CA GLU A 334 -9.32 3.33 18.19
C GLU A 334 -10.43 2.73 17.34
N TYR A 335 -11.04 3.51 16.45
CA TYR A 335 -12.10 3.03 15.56
C TYR A 335 -11.53 2.07 14.51
N SER A 336 -10.43 2.43 13.86
CA SER A 336 -9.73 1.58 12.89
C SER A 336 -9.25 0.27 13.54
N LEU A 337 -8.72 0.32 14.77
CA LEU A 337 -8.37 -0.89 15.52
C LEU A 337 -9.60 -1.76 15.84
N GLY A 338 -10.73 -1.14 16.18
CA GLY A 338 -12.01 -1.84 16.34
C GLY A 338 -12.45 -2.52 15.05
N TRP A 339 -12.32 -1.85 13.91
CA TRP A 339 -12.61 -2.39 12.59
C TRP A 339 -11.72 -3.61 12.27
N VAL A 340 -10.40 -3.48 12.39
CA VAL A 340 -9.42 -4.56 12.17
C VAL A 340 -9.80 -5.81 12.98
N ARG A 341 -10.09 -5.63 14.27
CA ARG A 341 -10.53 -6.73 15.16
C ARG A 341 -11.86 -7.33 14.74
N SER A 342 -12.85 -6.50 14.38
CA SER A 342 -14.17 -6.96 13.97
C SER A 342 -14.15 -7.78 12.68
N ARG A 343 -13.15 -7.55 11.82
CA ARG A 343 -12.93 -8.30 10.59
C ARG A 343 -12.10 -9.57 10.79
N GLY A 344 -11.54 -9.79 11.99
CA GLY A 344 -10.70 -10.94 12.29
C GLY A 344 -9.30 -10.87 11.67
N ILE A 345 -8.85 -9.67 11.26
CA ILE A 345 -7.52 -9.49 10.64
C ILE A 345 -6.43 -9.86 11.63
N ARG A 346 -5.46 -10.66 11.17
CA ARG A 346 -4.28 -11.00 11.96
C ARG A 346 -3.28 -9.87 11.83
N PHE A 347 -3.01 -9.18 12.93
CA PHE A 347 -2.47 -7.82 12.90
C PHE A 347 -1.22 -7.69 13.77
N HIS A 348 -0.08 -7.44 13.14
CA HIS A 348 1.24 -7.30 13.75
C HIS A 348 1.83 -5.90 13.55
N PRO A 349 1.37 -4.89 14.31
CA PRO A 349 1.85 -3.52 14.21
C PRO A 349 3.28 -3.37 14.76
N MET A 350 3.98 -2.30 14.38
CA MET A 350 5.38 -2.10 14.83
C MET A 350 5.54 -2.05 16.35
N HIS A 351 4.55 -1.55 17.10
CA HIS A 351 4.63 -1.54 18.56
C HIS A 351 4.71 -2.96 19.17
N GLU A 352 4.08 -3.95 18.53
CA GLU A 352 4.18 -5.35 18.94
C GLU A 352 5.59 -5.88 18.67
N ILE A 353 6.14 -5.54 17.51
CA ILE A 353 7.48 -5.93 17.07
C ILE A 353 8.54 -5.34 18.00
N GLU A 354 8.40 -4.09 18.41
CA GLU A 354 9.29 -3.45 19.39
C GLU A 354 9.19 -4.10 20.78
N ALA A 355 7.97 -4.44 21.23
CA ALA A 355 7.75 -5.00 22.55
C ALA A 355 8.17 -6.47 22.68
N LYS A 356 7.90 -7.29 21.66
CA LYS A 356 8.15 -8.75 21.67
C LYS A 356 9.42 -9.16 20.94
N GLY A 357 9.96 -8.28 20.11
CA GLY A 357 11.09 -8.54 19.22
C GLY A 357 10.67 -9.21 17.90
N TRP A 358 11.37 -8.84 16.81
CA TRP A 358 11.10 -9.34 15.46
C TRP A 358 11.03 -10.86 15.35
N ALA A 359 11.96 -11.59 15.97
CA ALA A 359 11.99 -13.05 15.89
C ALA A 359 10.70 -13.71 16.42
N SER A 360 10.12 -13.17 17.50
CA SER A 360 8.87 -13.68 18.07
C SER A 360 7.67 -13.37 17.19
N VAL A 361 7.59 -12.15 16.66
CA VAL A 361 6.49 -11.74 15.79
C VAL A 361 6.54 -12.48 14.45
N ARG A 362 7.72 -12.56 13.81
CA ARG A 362 7.94 -13.36 12.60
C ARG A 362 7.48 -14.81 12.79
N SER A 363 7.86 -15.45 13.89
CA SER A 363 7.44 -16.83 14.16
C SER A 363 5.92 -16.96 14.32
N SER A 364 5.27 -15.95 14.90
CA SER A 364 3.81 -15.93 15.07
C SER A 364 3.11 -15.75 13.73
N ALA A 365 3.54 -14.75 12.95
CA ALA A 365 3.03 -14.48 11.61
C ALA A 365 3.18 -15.69 10.67
N LEU A 366 4.33 -16.37 10.68
CA LEU A 366 4.55 -17.57 9.87
C LEU A 366 3.64 -18.74 10.30
N ALA A 367 3.42 -18.94 11.59
CA ALA A 367 2.49 -19.95 12.08
C ALA A 367 1.03 -19.60 11.69
N GLU A 368 0.71 -18.31 11.67
CA GLU A 368 -0.58 -17.82 11.21
C GLU A 368 -0.78 -18.07 9.71
N VAL A 369 0.20 -17.76 8.87
CA VAL A 369 0.17 -18.10 7.44
C VAL A 369 0.04 -19.62 7.24
N ALA A 370 0.80 -20.42 7.99
CA ALA A 370 0.74 -21.88 7.90
C ALA A 370 -0.60 -22.50 8.35
N SER A 371 -1.38 -21.78 9.17
CA SER A 371 -2.71 -22.21 9.62
C SER A 371 -3.84 -21.66 8.76
N GLY A 372 -3.55 -20.71 7.87
CA GLY A 372 -4.48 -20.20 6.88
C GLY A 372 -4.60 -21.12 5.66
N PRO A 373 -5.38 -20.70 4.66
CA PRO A 373 -5.47 -21.40 3.39
C PRO A 373 -4.12 -21.60 2.67
N GLY A 374 -4.09 -22.62 1.81
CA GLY A 374 -2.85 -23.12 1.21
C GLY A 374 -2.19 -22.19 0.19
N ASN A 375 -2.97 -21.35 -0.51
CA ASN A 375 -2.43 -20.41 -1.50
C ASN A 375 -2.05 -19.10 -0.83
N VAL A 376 -0.80 -18.68 -0.96
CA VAL A 376 -0.27 -17.47 -0.33
C VAL A 376 -0.01 -16.41 -1.39
N PHE A 377 -0.58 -15.23 -1.22
CA PHE A 377 -0.22 -14.04 -1.98
C PHE A 377 0.52 -13.05 -1.08
N ILE A 378 1.65 -12.52 -1.55
CA ILE A 378 2.47 -11.59 -0.78
C ILE A 378 2.30 -10.20 -1.37
N SER A 379 1.75 -9.27 -0.59
CA SER A 379 1.72 -7.86 -0.92
C SER A 379 2.78 -7.14 -0.11
N PHE A 380 3.77 -6.56 -0.79
CA PHE A 380 4.85 -5.82 -0.15
C PHE A 380 4.77 -4.35 -0.56
N ASP A 381 4.40 -3.50 0.38
CA ASP A 381 4.45 -2.05 0.24
C ASP A 381 5.80 -1.52 0.76
N MET A 382 6.49 -0.71 -0.05
CA MET A 382 7.81 -0.15 0.29
C MET A 382 7.80 0.64 1.61
N SER A 383 6.67 1.23 1.99
CA SER A 383 6.51 2.02 3.23
C SER A 383 6.69 1.18 4.51
N VAL A 384 6.57 -0.15 4.44
CA VAL A 384 6.83 -1.02 5.61
C VAL A 384 8.25 -0.85 6.14
N LEU A 385 9.19 -0.55 5.25
CA LEU A 385 10.58 -0.32 5.60
C LEU A 385 10.75 0.99 6.36
N ASP A 386 11.71 1.03 7.26
CA ASP A 386 12.17 2.32 7.80
C ASP A 386 12.67 3.19 6.64
N PRO A 387 12.41 4.52 6.64
CA PRO A 387 12.89 5.40 5.59
C PRO A 387 14.42 5.38 5.40
N ALA A 388 15.20 4.92 6.40
CA ALA A 388 16.63 4.65 6.21
C ALA A 388 16.93 3.57 5.14
N TYR A 389 15.96 2.71 4.82
CA TYR A 389 16.03 1.66 3.81
C TYR A 389 15.05 1.85 2.64
N GLY A 390 13.93 2.55 2.86
CA GLY A 390 12.88 2.77 1.87
C GLY A 390 12.44 4.24 1.77
N GLN A 391 13.38 5.19 1.65
CA GLN A 391 13.05 6.62 1.60
C GLN A 391 12.16 7.02 0.42
N ALA A 392 12.27 6.28 -0.70
CA ALA A 392 11.42 6.43 -1.87
C ALA A 392 10.15 5.58 -1.79
N ALA A 393 9.60 5.33 -0.59
CA ALA A 393 8.20 4.96 -0.49
C ALA A 393 7.30 6.11 -0.98
N GLY A 394 6.16 5.78 -1.55
CA GLY A 394 5.11 6.75 -1.87
C GLY A 394 4.48 7.31 -0.61
N ARG A 395 4.35 6.49 0.45
CA ARG A 395 3.91 6.91 1.79
C ARG A 395 4.87 6.54 2.93
N PRO A 396 6.06 7.16 3.07
CA PRO A 396 6.99 6.73 4.12
C PRO A 396 6.50 7.08 5.53
N VAL A 397 6.62 6.12 6.43
CA VAL A 397 6.40 6.30 7.88
C VAL A 397 7.68 5.95 8.63
N SER A 398 8.11 6.76 9.59
CA SER A 398 9.33 6.47 10.39
C SER A 398 9.16 5.22 11.29
N MET A 399 10.27 4.65 11.77
CA MET A 399 10.28 3.53 12.74
C MET A 399 9.77 2.22 12.13
N GLY A 400 10.24 1.91 10.92
CA GLY A 400 9.84 0.72 10.16
C GLY A 400 10.79 -0.47 10.31
N LEU A 401 10.54 -1.50 9.51
CA LEU A 401 11.39 -2.69 9.45
C LEU A 401 12.68 -2.43 8.65
N THR A 402 13.70 -3.24 8.92
CA THR A 402 14.95 -3.24 8.17
C THR A 402 14.96 -4.31 7.10
N MET A 403 15.79 -4.15 6.07
CA MET A 403 15.99 -5.19 5.04
C MET A 403 16.47 -6.53 5.60
N ARG A 404 17.20 -6.52 6.73
CA ARG A 404 17.66 -7.74 7.39
C ARG A 404 16.53 -8.51 8.09
N GLU A 405 15.41 -7.86 8.32
CA GLU A 405 14.23 -8.47 8.93
C GLU A 405 13.29 -9.02 7.86
N VAL A 406 12.95 -8.21 6.85
CA VAL A 406 11.93 -8.58 5.85
C VAL A 406 12.42 -9.57 4.80
N ALA A 407 13.62 -9.40 4.24
CA ALA A 407 14.07 -10.24 3.12
C ALA A 407 14.18 -11.73 3.49
N PRO A 408 14.69 -12.12 4.69
CA PRO A 408 14.69 -13.51 5.10
C PRO A 408 13.28 -14.09 5.29
N MET A 409 12.32 -13.30 5.78
CA MET A 409 10.95 -13.75 5.95
C MET A 409 10.25 -13.98 4.61
N ILE A 410 10.42 -13.08 3.65
CA ILE A 410 9.86 -13.24 2.30
C ILE A 410 10.43 -14.48 1.61
N ARG A 411 11.74 -14.70 1.72
CA ARG A 411 12.36 -15.92 1.22
C ARG A 411 11.72 -17.15 1.84
N GLU A 412 11.62 -17.21 3.16
CA GLU A 412 11.04 -18.36 3.87
C GLU A 412 9.59 -18.61 3.45
N LEU A 413 8.77 -17.55 3.32
CA LEU A 413 7.40 -17.66 2.84
C LEU A 413 7.34 -18.35 1.47
N CYS A 414 8.16 -17.91 0.52
CA CYS A 414 8.23 -18.49 -0.83
C CYS A 414 8.87 -19.90 -0.84
N GLU A 415 9.69 -20.23 0.15
CA GLU A 415 10.33 -21.54 0.29
C GLU A 415 9.35 -22.62 0.79
N VAL A 416 8.51 -22.29 1.78
CA VAL A 416 7.71 -23.26 2.53
C VAL A 416 6.23 -23.29 2.19
N HIS A 417 5.71 -22.24 1.53
CA HIS A 417 4.29 -22.15 1.16
C HIS A 417 4.05 -22.22 -0.34
N ASN A 418 2.79 -22.46 -0.72
CA ASN A 418 2.34 -22.31 -2.09
C ASN A 418 2.11 -20.83 -2.42
N VAL A 419 3.19 -20.10 -2.73
CA VAL A 419 3.07 -18.70 -3.16
C VAL A 419 2.53 -18.65 -4.58
N VAL A 420 1.34 -18.05 -4.72
CA VAL A 420 0.61 -17.92 -5.99
C VAL A 420 0.76 -16.55 -6.63
N GLY A 421 1.46 -15.63 -5.98
CA GLY A 421 1.81 -14.33 -6.52
C GLY A 421 2.53 -13.47 -5.50
N LEU A 422 3.28 -12.49 -6.00
CA LEU A 422 3.90 -11.45 -5.19
C LEU A 422 3.69 -10.10 -5.89
N GLU A 423 3.41 -9.07 -5.12
CA GLU A 423 3.47 -7.69 -5.59
C GLU A 423 4.42 -6.83 -4.76
N LEU A 424 5.05 -5.87 -5.43
CA LEU A 424 5.91 -4.84 -4.85
C LEU A 424 5.34 -3.48 -5.22
N LEU A 425 4.79 -2.79 -4.23
CA LEU A 425 4.04 -1.54 -4.40
C LEU A 425 4.81 -0.34 -3.82
N ASP A 426 4.33 0.84 -4.23
CA ASP A 426 4.64 2.13 -3.62
C ASP A 426 6.11 2.57 -3.67
N VAL A 427 6.84 2.11 -4.69
CA VAL A 427 8.19 2.61 -4.98
C VAL A 427 8.10 3.88 -5.82
N ALA A 428 8.54 5.02 -5.29
CA ALA A 428 8.59 6.33 -5.93
C ALA A 428 10.04 6.69 -6.34
N PRO A 429 10.59 6.06 -7.40
CA PRO A 429 12.04 6.04 -7.67
C PRO A 429 12.67 7.43 -7.80
N TYR A 430 11.94 8.42 -8.32
CA TYR A 430 12.46 9.78 -8.49
C TYR A 430 12.73 10.54 -7.18
N LEU A 431 12.38 9.95 -6.04
CA LEU A 431 12.70 10.48 -4.71
C LEU A 431 14.00 9.91 -4.13
N ASP A 432 14.62 8.92 -4.77
CA ASP A 432 15.90 8.36 -4.35
C ASP A 432 16.98 8.51 -5.44
N ILE A 433 17.72 9.62 -5.37
CA ILE A 433 18.85 9.86 -6.26
C ILE A 433 20.05 8.91 -6.01
N SER A 434 20.03 8.16 -4.91
CA SER A 434 21.09 7.25 -4.48
C SER A 434 20.86 5.79 -4.86
N TYR A 435 19.76 5.49 -5.57
CA TYR A 435 19.33 4.15 -6.01
C TYR A 435 19.13 3.12 -4.88
N ALA A 436 19.20 3.52 -3.62
CA ALA A 436 19.23 2.61 -2.47
C ALA A 436 17.88 1.91 -2.27
N SER A 437 16.79 2.66 -2.40
CA SER A 437 15.43 2.14 -2.31
C SER A 437 15.15 1.15 -3.44
N GLU A 438 15.61 1.42 -4.66
CA GLU A 438 15.46 0.55 -5.82
C GLU A 438 16.24 -0.76 -5.66
N LEU A 439 17.46 -0.71 -5.12
CA LEU A 439 18.21 -1.92 -4.80
C LEU A 439 17.50 -2.76 -3.73
N ASN A 440 16.93 -2.12 -2.72
CA ASN A 440 16.18 -2.80 -1.68
C ASN A 440 14.89 -3.42 -2.24
N ALA A 441 14.15 -2.71 -3.09
CA ALA A 441 13.01 -3.21 -3.84
C ALA A 441 13.37 -4.47 -4.66
N ASN A 442 14.43 -4.40 -5.47
CA ASN A 442 14.88 -5.54 -6.26
C ASN A 442 15.35 -6.72 -5.40
N GLN A 443 15.91 -6.45 -4.21
CA GLN A 443 16.25 -7.48 -3.24
C GLN A 443 15.03 -8.19 -2.66
N ILE A 444 13.86 -7.52 -2.53
CA ILE A 444 12.60 -8.16 -2.14
C ILE A 444 12.15 -9.16 -3.21
N LEU A 445 12.12 -8.73 -4.47
CA LEU A 445 11.79 -9.60 -5.62
C LEU A 445 12.74 -10.81 -5.66
N ARG A 446 14.05 -10.56 -5.50
CA ARG A 446 15.06 -11.62 -5.42
C ARG A 446 14.84 -12.58 -4.26
N ALA A 447 14.48 -12.08 -3.09
CA ALA A 447 14.28 -12.92 -1.91
C ALA A 447 13.19 -13.96 -2.17
N CYS A 448 12.07 -13.56 -2.78
CA CYS A 448 11.02 -14.51 -3.13
C CYS A 448 11.45 -15.45 -4.27
N LEU A 449 12.07 -14.95 -5.35
CA LEU A 449 12.60 -15.81 -6.43
C LEU A 449 13.50 -16.92 -5.89
N VAL A 450 14.43 -16.59 -4.98
CA VAL A 450 15.32 -17.58 -4.36
C VAL A 450 14.52 -18.59 -3.52
N GLY A 451 13.49 -18.15 -2.80
CA GLY A 451 12.60 -19.04 -2.04
C GLY A 451 11.86 -20.03 -2.94
N LEU A 452 11.28 -19.54 -4.04
CA LEU A 452 10.61 -20.38 -5.03
C LEU A 452 11.56 -21.41 -5.65
N ALA A 453 12.76 -20.98 -6.07
CA ALA A 453 13.78 -21.85 -6.63
C ALA A 453 14.24 -22.94 -5.63
N ALA A 454 14.36 -22.59 -4.35
CA ALA A 454 14.70 -23.56 -3.30
C ALA A 454 13.56 -24.56 -3.05
N ARG A 455 12.29 -24.14 -3.14
CA ARG A 455 11.13 -25.04 -3.07
C ARG A 455 11.10 -26.03 -4.23
N ASP A 456 11.29 -25.55 -5.46
CA ASP A 456 11.33 -26.37 -6.68
C ASP A 456 12.43 -27.44 -6.61
N LYS A 457 13.65 -27.03 -6.25
CA LYS A 457 14.77 -27.97 -6.06
C LYS A 457 14.46 -29.08 -5.05
N ARG A 458 13.72 -28.77 -3.98
CA ARG A 458 13.29 -29.78 -2.99
C ARG A 458 12.21 -30.70 -3.51
N ALA A 459 11.36 -30.23 -4.44
CA ALA A 459 10.34 -31.06 -5.07
C ALA A 459 10.94 -32.04 -6.11
N THR A 460 12.07 -31.68 -6.71
CA THR A 460 12.76 -32.47 -7.74
C THR A 460 13.89 -33.37 -7.22
N SER A 461 14.33 -33.19 -5.97
CA SER A 461 15.31 -34.04 -5.26
C SER A 461 14.67 -35.14 -4.44
#